data_AF-A0A7W0VAE7-F1
#
_entry.id   AF-A0A7W0VAE7-F1
#
_cell.length_a   1.000
_cell.length_b   1.000
_cell.length_c   1.000
_cell.angle_alpha   90.00
_cell.angle_beta   90.00
_cell.angle_gamma   90.00
#
_symmetry.space_group_name_H-M   'P 1'
#
loop_
_entity.id
_entity.type
_entity.pdbx_description
1 polymer ?
#
loop_
_entity_poly.entity_id
_entity_poly.type
_entity_poly.pdbx_seq_one_letter_code
_entity_poly.pdbx_strand_id
1 'polypeptide(L)'
;MRLFPNDRSRYWELWGFVWWSGWRVLGYVLLPMVVILLLPGEHLREYHVSIRGFFKHLWIYVLLFLLILPAVIQASTTNTFRHTYPFYRMANRSQFDLWSWEALYAIQFISLEFFFRGFLLQGLRKAFGANAIFVMIVPYCMIHYGKPMAESIGAIGAGLILGTIAMRTKSIWGGVLIHVGVATTMDVLALRGCPSFGSGKFCH
;
A
#
# COMPACT_ATOMS: atom_id res chain seq x y z
N MET A 1 -7.21 -0.77 -15.54
CA MET A 1 -7.76 0.37 -16.34
C MET A 1 -8.85 0.03 -17.33
N ARG A 2 -8.97 -1.18 -17.90
CA ARG A 2 -9.88 -1.47 -19.03
C ARG A 2 -11.37 -1.15 -18.81
N LEU A 3 -11.79 -0.96 -17.56
CA LEU A 3 -13.17 -0.64 -17.18
C LEU A 3 -13.47 0.87 -17.06
N PHE A 4 -12.45 1.73 -17.06
CA PHE A 4 -12.65 3.19 -17.00
C PHE A 4 -12.79 3.75 -18.43
N PRO A 5 -13.89 4.46 -18.78
CA PRO A 5 -14.11 4.94 -20.14
C PRO A 5 -12.97 5.82 -20.65
N ASN A 6 -12.55 5.62 -21.91
CA ASN A 6 -11.51 6.43 -22.54
C ASN A 6 -12.08 7.72 -23.14
N ASP A 7 -11.86 8.83 -22.45
CA ASP A 7 -12.28 10.17 -22.85
C ASP A 7 -11.22 10.90 -23.70
N ARG A 8 -10.08 10.25 -24.00
CA ARG A 8 -8.91 10.80 -24.70
C ARG A 8 -8.32 12.06 -24.08
N SER A 9 -8.69 12.38 -22.83
CA SER A 9 -8.13 13.52 -22.13
C SER A 9 -6.65 13.28 -21.80
N ARG A 10 -5.88 14.36 -21.68
CA ARG A 10 -4.47 14.29 -21.30
C ARG A 10 -4.26 13.48 -20.00
N TYR A 11 -5.16 13.62 -19.03
CA TYR A 11 -5.06 12.95 -17.73
C TYR A 11 -5.92 11.70 -17.62
N TRP A 12 -6.39 11.14 -18.74
CA TRP A 12 -7.28 9.98 -18.74
C TRP A 12 -6.76 8.79 -17.91
N GLU A 13 -5.49 8.41 -18.07
CA GLU A 13 -4.89 7.32 -17.30
C GLU A 13 -4.88 7.63 -15.79
N LEU A 14 -4.56 8.88 -15.42
CA LEU A 14 -4.58 9.33 -14.03
C LEU A 14 -6.00 9.28 -13.46
N TRP A 15 -7.01 9.69 -14.23
CA TRP A 15 -8.42 9.56 -13.82
C TRP A 15 -8.83 8.10 -13.61
N GLY A 16 -8.29 7.19 -14.42
CA GLY A 16 -8.44 5.75 -14.17
C GLY A 16 -7.86 5.35 -12.80
N PHE A 17 -6.72 5.91 -12.40
CA PHE A 17 -6.11 5.65 -11.08
C PHE A 17 -6.91 6.31 -9.96
N VAL A 18 -7.48 7.49 -10.16
CA VAL A 18 -8.43 8.13 -9.22
C VAL A 18 -9.64 7.21 -9.00
N TRP A 19 -10.25 6.73 -10.07
CA TRP A 19 -11.38 5.79 -10.02
C TRP A 19 -11.02 4.51 -9.26
N TRP A 20 -9.86 3.90 -9.57
CA TRP A 20 -9.39 2.71 -8.89
C TRP A 20 -9.13 2.94 -7.40
N SER A 21 -8.45 4.03 -7.04
CA SER A 21 -8.25 4.44 -5.65
C SER A 21 -9.56 4.68 -4.93
N GLY A 22 -10.57 5.25 -5.60
CA GLY A 22 -11.93 5.42 -5.07
C GLY A 22 -12.56 4.10 -4.65
N TRP A 23 -12.48 3.06 -5.50
CA TRP A 23 -12.97 1.72 -5.15
C TRP A 23 -12.18 1.07 -4.01
N ARG A 24 -10.87 1.32 -3.93
CA ARG A 24 -10.06 0.88 -2.79
C ARG A 24 -10.52 1.53 -1.49
N VAL A 25 -10.73 2.85 -1.47
CA VAL A 25 -11.24 3.55 -0.29
C VAL A 25 -12.64 3.05 0.08
N LEU A 26 -13.53 2.88 -0.90
CA LEU A 26 -14.87 2.37 -0.66
C LEU A 26 -14.86 0.97 -0.03
N GLY A 27 -14.11 0.04 -0.63
CA GLY A 27 -14.09 -1.35 -0.19
C GLY A 27 -13.25 -1.61 1.06
N TYR A 28 -12.13 -0.89 1.22
CA TYR A 28 -11.16 -1.14 2.31
C TYR A 28 -11.31 -0.17 3.48
N VAL A 29 -12.06 0.93 3.34
CA VAL A 29 -12.31 1.88 4.42
C VAL A 29 -13.79 2.03 4.70
N LEU A 30 -14.56 2.54 3.74
CA LEU A 30 -15.95 2.93 4.00
C LEU A 30 -16.83 1.73 4.36
N LEU A 31 -16.77 0.63 3.61
CA LEU A 31 -17.53 -0.58 3.91
C LEU A 31 -17.15 -1.17 5.28
N PRO A 32 -15.86 -1.39 5.61
CA PRO A 32 -15.46 -1.80 6.96
C PRO A 32 -15.91 -0.84 8.07
N MET A 33 -15.84 0.47 7.86
CA MET A 33 -16.32 1.45 8.83
C MET A 33 -17.82 1.29 9.09
N VAL A 34 -18.62 1.12 8.03
CA VAL A 34 -20.06 0.84 8.17
C VAL A 34 -20.29 -0.45 8.95
N VAL A 35 -19.55 -1.52 8.65
CA VAL A 35 -19.66 -2.78 9.41
C VAL A 35 -19.34 -2.58 10.89
N ILE A 36 -18.25 -1.88 11.21
CA ILE A 36 -17.88 -1.57 12.61
C ILE A 36 -18.97 -0.77 13.32
N LEU A 37 -19.54 0.25 12.65
CA LEU A 37 -20.57 1.11 13.23
C LEU A 37 -21.89 0.38 13.48
N LEU A 38 -22.18 -0.68 12.71
CA LEU A 38 -23.37 -1.51 12.87
C LEU A 38 -23.19 -2.63 13.91
N LEU A 39 -21.96 -2.95 14.32
CA LEU A 39 -21.69 -3.99 15.32
C LEU A 39 -21.83 -3.43 16.75
N PRO A 40 -22.70 -4.01 17.61
CA PRO A 40 -22.89 -3.53 18.97
C PRO A 40 -21.60 -3.60 19.81
N GLY A 41 -21.26 -2.50 20.46
CA GLY A 41 -20.10 -2.42 21.37
C GLY A 41 -18.74 -2.24 20.69
N GLU A 42 -18.71 -2.09 19.37
CA GLU A 42 -17.49 -1.80 18.61
C GLU A 42 -17.29 -0.30 18.41
N HIS A 43 -16.04 0.16 18.43
CA HIS A 43 -15.70 1.56 18.18
C HIS A 43 -14.51 1.67 17.23
N LEU A 44 -14.59 2.56 16.24
CA LEU A 44 -13.54 2.77 15.23
C LEU A 44 -12.14 3.00 15.84
N ARG A 45 -12.06 3.69 16.98
CA ARG A 45 -10.79 3.96 17.70
C ARG A 45 -10.07 2.69 18.17
N GLU A 46 -10.77 1.56 18.28
CA GLU A 46 -10.21 0.29 18.72
C GLU A 46 -9.52 -0.46 17.57
N TYR A 47 -9.81 -0.10 16.32
CA TYR A 47 -9.29 -0.72 15.10
C TYR A 47 -7.92 -0.14 14.69
N HIS A 48 -7.03 0.01 15.66
CA HIS A 48 -5.63 0.38 15.48
C HIS A 48 -5.36 1.71 14.75
N VAL A 49 -6.36 2.61 14.68
CA VAL A 49 -6.20 3.93 14.03
C VAL A 49 -5.45 4.95 14.88
N SER A 50 -5.12 4.60 16.13
CA SER A 50 -4.43 5.51 17.05
C SER A 50 -2.99 5.79 16.62
N ILE A 51 -2.60 7.07 16.69
CA ILE A 51 -1.21 7.54 16.52
C ILE A 51 -0.44 7.42 17.85
N ARG A 52 -1.13 7.19 18.98
CA ARG A 52 -0.51 7.17 20.30
C ARG A 52 0.52 6.02 20.39
N GLY A 53 1.76 6.37 20.74
CA GLY A 53 2.86 5.39 20.85
C GLY A 53 3.54 5.03 19.52
N PHE A 54 3.01 5.48 18.37
CA PHE A 54 3.63 5.26 17.06
C PHE A 54 5.09 5.76 17.03
N PHE A 55 5.32 7.00 17.44
CA PHE A 55 6.65 7.62 17.45
C PHE A 55 7.66 6.88 18.35
N LYS A 56 7.21 6.24 19.43
CA LYS A 56 8.08 5.45 20.33
C LYS A 56 8.68 4.23 19.63
N HIS A 57 7.96 3.68 18.65
CA HIS A 57 8.36 2.49 17.89
C HIS A 57 8.81 2.82 16.47
N LEU A 58 8.96 4.11 16.12
CA LEU A 58 9.31 4.56 14.78
C LEU A 58 10.61 3.91 14.26
N TRP A 59 11.59 3.75 15.14
CA TRP A 59 12.88 3.14 14.84
C TRP A 59 12.76 1.70 14.30
N ILE A 60 11.75 0.93 14.74
CA ILE A 60 11.50 -0.44 14.25
C ILE A 60 11.14 -0.38 12.77
N TYR A 61 10.27 0.55 12.39
CA TYR A 61 9.87 0.72 10.99
C TYR A 61 11.01 1.27 10.14
N VAL A 62 11.82 2.21 10.66
CA VAL A 62 13.03 2.65 9.95
C VAL A 62 13.98 1.47 9.70
N LEU A 63 14.21 0.62 10.71
CA LEU A 63 15.03 -0.58 10.55
C LEU A 63 14.45 -1.55 9.51
N LEU A 64 13.15 -1.83 9.57
CA LEU A 64 12.48 -2.70 8.58
C LEU A 64 12.60 -2.14 7.15
N PHE A 65 12.42 -0.83 6.99
CA PHE A 65 12.62 -0.16 5.70
C PHE A 65 14.06 -0.33 5.22
N LEU A 66 15.05 -0.06 6.08
CA LEU A 66 16.47 -0.21 5.73
C LEU A 66 16.86 -1.66 5.41
N LEU A 67 16.21 -2.65 6.02
CA LEU A 67 16.44 -4.06 5.70
C LEU A 67 15.87 -4.45 4.34
N ILE A 68 14.72 -3.89 3.96
CA ILE A 68 14.07 -4.15 2.66
C ILE A 68 14.73 -3.35 1.53
N LEU A 69 15.27 -2.18 1.83
CA LEU A 69 15.82 -1.24 0.85
C LEU A 69 16.88 -1.85 -0.08
N PRO A 70 17.89 -2.62 0.38
CA PRO A 70 18.84 -3.29 -0.50
C PRO A 70 18.18 -4.26 -1.48
N ALA A 71 17.18 -5.01 -1.04
CA ALA A 71 16.44 -5.93 -1.91
C ALA A 71 15.65 -5.17 -2.98
N VAL A 72 15.05 -4.02 -2.61
CA VAL A 72 14.36 -3.13 -3.57
C VAL A 72 15.33 -2.51 -4.57
N ILE A 73 16.50 -2.05 -4.13
CA ILE A 73 17.54 -1.52 -5.03
C ILE A 73 18.01 -2.61 -6.00
N GLN A 74 18.29 -3.82 -5.51
CA GLN A 74 18.68 -4.94 -6.36
C GLN A 74 17.56 -5.29 -7.36
N ALA A 75 16.31 -5.39 -6.91
CA ALA A 75 15.17 -5.68 -7.77
C ALA A 75 14.99 -4.60 -8.85
N SER A 76 15.27 -3.34 -8.54
CA SER A 76 15.12 -2.22 -9.50
C SER A 76 16.02 -2.32 -10.74
N THR A 77 17.09 -3.13 -10.67
CA THR A 77 17.97 -3.39 -11.82
C THR A 77 17.37 -4.37 -12.83
N THR A 78 16.30 -5.09 -12.46
CA THR A 78 15.70 -6.13 -13.31
C THR A 78 14.72 -5.53 -14.32
N ASN A 79 14.57 -6.20 -15.48
CA ASN A 79 13.60 -5.79 -16.49
C ASN A 79 12.16 -5.93 -15.98
N THR A 80 11.86 -7.01 -15.26
CA THR A 80 10.53 -7.26 -14.68
C THR A 80 10.09 -6.11 -13.78
N PHE A 81 10.98 -5.57 -12.96
CA PHE A 81 10.68 -4.45 -12.06
C PHE A 81 10.33 -3.18 -12.85
N ARG A 82 11.16 -2.79 -13.83
CA ARG A 82 10.92 -1.60 -14.67
C ARG A 82 9.65 -1.73 -15.53
N HIS A 83 9.37 -2.93 -16.01
CA HIS A 83 8.11 -3.23 -16.67
C HIS A 83 6.91 -3.32 -15.74
N THR A 84 7.09 -3.27 -14.41
CA THR A 84 5.99 -3.28 -13.44
C THR A 84 5.74 -1.91 -12.85
N TYR A 85 6.80 -1.17 -12.50
CA TYR A 85 6.74 0.10 -11.79
C TYR A 85 7.25 1.28 -12.63
N PRO A 86 6.74 2.50 -12.42
CA PRO A 86 5.52 2.80 -11.66
C PRO A 86 4.28 2.21 -12.36
N PHE A 87 3.21 1.92 -11.61
CA PHE A 87 1.97 1.47 -12.23
C PHE A 87 1.39 2.53 -13.15
N TYR A 88 1.51 3.81 -12.76
CA TYR A 88 1.15 4.92 -13.61
C TYR A 88 2.29 5.25 -14.60
N ARG A 89 2.15 4.80 -15.85
CA ARG A 89 3.19 4.93 -16.88
C ARG A 89 3.49 6.36 -17.29
N MET A 90 2.52 7.26 -17.12
CA MET A 90 2.69 8.67 -17.40
C MET A 90 3.28 9.46 -16.21
N ALA A 91 3.76 8.79 -15.15
CA ALA A 91 4.34 9.45 -13.98
C ALA A 91 5.52 10.35 -14.34
N ASN A 92 6.33 10.02 -15.36
CA ASN A 92 7.48 10.83 -15.79
C ASN A 92 7.10 12.06 -16.65
N ARG A 93 5.81 12.20 -17.02
CA ARG A 93 5.36 13.28 -17.91
C ARG A 93 5.52 14.66 -17.28
N SER A 94 5.21 14.79 -16.00
CA SER A 94 5.30 16.05 -15.25
C SER A 94 5.42 15.79 -13.75
N GLN A 95 5.84 16.80 -12.97
CA GLN A 95 5.81 16.69 -11.51
C GLN A 95 4.38 16.53 -10.97
N PHE A 96 3.40 17.14 -11.62
CA PHE A 96 1.99 16.98 -11.26
C PHE A 96 1.53 15.53 -11.42
N ASP A 97 1.94 14.86 -12.50
CA ASP A 97 1.65 13.45 -12.76
C ASP A 97 2.25 12.55 -11.67
N LEU A 98 3.53 12.76 -11.33
CA LEU A 98 4.21 12.00 -10.28
C LEU A 98 3.53 12.18 -8.93
N TRP A 99 3.38 13.42 -8.45
CA TRP A 99 2.91 13.66 -7.09
C TRP A 99 1.42 13.34 -6.91
N SER A 100 0.61 13.49 -7.96
CA SER A 100 -0.78 13.02 -7.94
C SER A 100 -0.83 11.50 -7.84
N TRP A 101 0.04 10.79 -8.57
CA TRP A 101 0.13 9.34 -8.49
C TRP A 101 0.60 8.86 -7.11
N GLU A 102 1.67 9.42 -6.57
CA GLU A 102 2.19 9.08 -5.24
C GLU A 102 1.13 9.34 -4.15
N ALA A 103 0.37 10.44 -4.24
CA ALA A 103 -0.71 10.73 -3.30
C ALA A 103 -1.84 9.69 -3.39
N LEU A 104 -2.26 9.33 -4.61
CA LEU A 104 -3.26 8.27 -4.83
C LEU A 104 -2.76 6.92 -4.33
N TYR A 105 -1.47 6.62 -4.51
CA TYR A 105 -0.88 5.37 -4.07
C TYR A 105 -0.80 5.31 -2.54
N ALA A 106 -0.43 6.42 -1.89
CA ALA A 106 -0.44 6.54 -0.44
C ALA A 106 -1.84 6.35 0.17
N ILE A 107 -2.87 6.94 -0.43
CA ILE A 107 -4.27 6.74 -0.02
C ILE A 107 -4.66 5.26 -0.08
N GLN A 108 -4.21 4.54 -1.11
CA GLN A 108 -4.46 3.10 -1.22
C GLN A 108 -3.76 2.31 -0.12
N PHE A 109 -2.53 2.65 0.25
CA PHE A 109 -1.85 1.98 1.36
C PHE A 109 -2.46 2.30 2.72
N ILE A 110 -2.91 3.53 2.95
CA ILE A 110 -3.70 3.87 4.14
C ILE A 110 -4.97 2.99 4.21
N SER A 111 -5.67 2.88 3.08
CA SER A 111 -6.88 2.06 2.97
C SER A 111 -6.59 0.58 3.24
N LEU A 112 -5.52 0.05 2.63
CA LEU A 112 -5.06 -1.32 2.79
C LEU A 112 -4.71 -1.61 4.25
N GLU A 113 -3.93 -0.75 4.89
CA GLU A 113 -3.50 -0.94 6.27
C GLU A 113 -4.67 -0.88 7.24
N PHE A 114 -5.62 0.04 7.02
CA PHE A 114 -6.85 0.06 7.78
C PHE A 114 -7.66 -1.23 7.62
N PHE A 115 -7.79 -1.76 6.40
CA PHE A 115 -8.53 -3.00 6.17
C PHE A 115 -7.86 -4.22 6.83
N PHE A 116 -6.57 -4.45 6.56
CA PHE A 116 -5.92 -5.67 7.01
C PHE A 116 -5.52 -5.61 8.49
N ARG A 117 -4.86 -4.53 8.93
CA ARG A 117 -4.31 -4.43 10.29
C ARG A 117 -5.27 -3.78 11.27
N GLY A 118 -6.14 -2.90 10.77
CA GLY A 118 -7.26 -2.37 11.55
C GLY A 118 -8.39 -3.38 11.59
N PHE A 119 -9.27 -3.35 10.59
CA PHE A 119 -10.52 -4.10 10.52
C PHE A 119 -10.36 -5.61 10.70
N LEU A 120 -9.66 -6.29 9.80
CA LEU A 120 -9.60 -7.75 9.77
C LEU A 120 -8.84 -8.31 10.99
N LEU A 121 -7.64 -7.78 11.26
CA LEU A 121 -6.81 -8.25 12.37
C LEU A 121 -7.46 -8.00 13.74
N GLN A 122 -7.94 -6.78 14.02
CA GLN A 122 -8.56 -6.47 15.30
C GLN A 122 -9.94 -7.13 15.44
N GLY A 123 -10.74 -7.17 14.37
CA GLY A 123 -12.05 -7.81 14.39
C GLY A 123 -11.97 -9.32 14.68
N LEU A 124 -11.00 -10.00 14.07
CA LEU A 124 -10.78 -11.44 14.30
C LEU A 124 -10.05 -11.74 15.61
N ARG A 125 -9.44 -10.74 16.25
CA ARG A 125 -8.67 -10.94 17.48
C ARG A 125 -9.50 -11.54 18.61
N LYS A 126 -10.79 -11.18 18.74
CA LYS A 126 -11.68 -11.73 19.77
C LYS A 126 -11.87 -13.25 19.64
N ALA A 127 -11.97 -13.75 18.40
CA ALA A 127 -12.21 -15.16 18.12
C ALA A 127 -10.91 -15.98 18.03
N PHE A 128 -9.85 -15.42 17.44
CA PHE A 128 -8.63 -16.16 17.10
C PHE A 128 -7.40 -15.77 17.93
N GLY A 129 -7.48 -14.71 18.75
CA GLY A 129 -6.33 -14.21 19.50
C GLY A 129 -5.16 -13.85 18.58
N ALA A 130 -3.97 -14.35 18.88
CA ALA A 130 -2.78 -14.16 18.04
C ALA A 130 -2.90 -14.84 16.66
N ASN A 131 -3.71 -15.90 16.54
CA ASN A 131 -3.89 -16.61 15.27
C ASN A 131 -4.60 -15.76 14.21
N ALA A 132 -5.25 -14.66 14.60
CA ALA A 132 -5.83 -13.68 13.68
C ALA A 132 -4.78 -13.16 12.66
N ILE A 133 -3.50 -13.14 13.03
CA ILE A 133 -2.41 -12.75 12.12
C ILE A 133 -2.34 -13.70 10.93
N PHE A 134 -2.39 -15.02 11.15
CA PHE A 134 -2.33 -16.01 10.07
C PHE A 134 -3.56 -15.95 9.18
N VAL A 135 -4.75 -15.75 9.78
CA VAL A 135 -6.00 -15.59 9.02
C VAL A 135 -5.94 -14.33 8.13
N MET A 136 -5.40 -13.23 8.64
CA MET A 136 -5.24 -11.97 7.90
C MET A 136 -4.19 -12.07 6.78
N ILE A 137 -3.09 -12.81 7.00
CA ILE A 137 -2.01 -12.97 6.01
C ILE A 137 -2.52 -13.62 4.72
N VAL A 138 -3.47 -14.55 4.78
CA VAL A 138 -3.97 -15.25 3.59
C VAL A 138 -4.53 -14.27 2.54
N PRO A 139 -5.60 -13.49 2.82
CA PRO A 139 -6.11 -12.52 1.86
C PRO A 139 -5.10 -11.39 1.57
N TYR A 140 -4.23 -11.04 2.52
CA TYR A 140 -3.17 -10.05 2.28
C TYR A 140 -2.12 -10.54 1.26
N CYS A 141 -1.77 -11.82 1.27
CA CYS A 141 -0.92 -12.43 0.26
C CYS A 141 -1.65 -12.52 -1.09
N MET A 142 -2.94 -12.88 -1.08
CA MET A 142 -3.74 -13.01 -2.31
C MET A 142 -3.81 -11.72 -3.14
N ILE A 143 -3.82 -10.54 -2.50
CA ILE A 143 -3.80 -9.26 -3.24
C ILE A 143 -2.47 -8.96 -3.93
N HIS A 144 -1.41 -9.75 -3.67
CA HIS A 144 -0.13 -9.68 -4.37
C HIS A 144 -0.06 -10.65 -5.56
N TYR A 145 -1.09 -11.47 -5.80
CA TYR A 145 -1.11 -12.35 -6.95
C TYR A 145 -1.06 -11.55 -8.26
N GLY A 146 -0.25 -12.02 -9.20
CA GLY A 146 0.03 -11.32 -10.47
C GLY A 146 1.19 -10.32 -10.40
N LYS A 147 1.72 -10.03 -9.21
CA LYS A 147 3.00 -9.32 -9.05
C LYS A 147 4.19 -10.29 -9.17
N PRO A 148 5.44 -9.79 -9.33
CA PRO A 148 6.63 -10.63 -9.26
C PRO A 148 6.60 -11.56 -8.04
N MET A 149 6.95 -12.84 -8.23
CA MET A 149 6.81 -13.89 -7.20
C MET A 149 7.48 -13.52 -5.86
N ALA A 150 8.63 -12.86 -5.92
CA ALA A 150 9.35 -12.39 -4.74
C ALA A 150 8.51 -11.44 -3.87
N GLU A 151 7.65 -10.61 -4.47
CA GLU A 151 6.75 -9.73 -3.71
C GLU A 151 5.64 -10.51 -2.99
N SER A 152 5.10 -11.56 -3.61
CA SER A 152 4.09 -12.41 -2.97
C SER A 152 4.66 -13.17 -1.77
N ILE A 153 5.87 -13.73 -1.91
CA ILE A 153 6.58 -14.37 -0.79
C ILE A 153 6.91 -13.34 0.29
N GLY A 154 7.43 -12.18 -0.12
CA GLY A 154 7.71 -11.06 0.78
C GLY A 154 6.47 -10.58 1.54
N ALA A 155 5.29 -10.61 0.91
CA ALA A 155 4.03 -10.25 1.56
C ALA A 155 3.66 -11.19 2.71
N ILE A 156 4.02 -12.47 2.66
CA ILE A 156 3.79 -13.38 3.80
C ILE A 156 4.64 -12.92 5.01
N GLY A 157 5.94 -12.70 4.80
CA GLY A 157 6.85 -12.23 5.85
C GLY A 157 6.48 -10.84 6.38
N ALA A 158 6.20 -9.89 5.49
CA ALA A 158 5.75 -8.55 5.85
C ALA A 158 4.40 -8.57 6.58
N GLY A 159 3.46 -9.43 6.15
CA GLY A 159 2.17 -9.64 6.81
C GLY A 159 2.33 -10.14 8.24
N LEU A 160 3.24 -11.09 8.46
CA LEU A 160 3.55 -11.62 9.79
C LEU A 160 4.20 -10.57 10.69
N ILE A 161 5.25 -9.90 10.21
CA ILE A 161 6.00 -8.91 10.99
C ILE A 161 5.12 -7.70 11.31
N LEU A 162 4.52 -7.08 10.29
CA LEU A 162 3.71 -5.88 10.47
C LEU A 162 2.39 -6.19 11.20
N GLY A 163 1.78 -7.37 10.97
CA GLY A 163 0.61 -7.82 11.72
C GLY A 163 0.92 -7.99 13.21
N THR A 164 2.07 -8.58 13.55
CA THR A 164 2.53 -8.73 14.94
C THR A 164 2.75 -7.36 15.59
N ILE A 165 3.46 -6.46 14.92
CA ILE A 165 3.75 -5.12 15.45
C ILE A 165 2.45 -4.32 15.60
N ALA A 166 1.54 -4.37 14.62
CA ALA A 166 0.25 -3.68 14.69
C ALA A 166 -0.59 -4.18 15.87
N MET A 167 -0.63 -5.49 16.13
CA MET A 167 -1.35 -6.06 17.27
C MET A 167 -0.75 -5.62 18.62
N ARG A 168 0.57 -5.47 18.70
CA ARG A 168 1.28 -5.04 19.93
C ARG A 168 1.15 -3.54 20.17
N THR A 169 1.33 -2.74 19.13
CA THR A 169 1.36 -1.26 19.21
C THR A 169 -0.02 -0.63 19.07
N LYS A 170 -1.01 -1.40 18.61
CA LYS A 170 -2.37 -0.95 18.29
C LYS A 170 -2.37 0.23 17.32
N SER A 171 -1.49 0.19 16.31
CA SER A 171 -1.31 1.27 15.35
C SER A 171 -1.06 0.74 13.93
N ILE A 172 -1.79 1.27 12.95
CA ILE A 172 -1.59 0.99 11.52
C ILE A 172 -0.52 1.90 10.88
N TRP A 173 -0.21 3.04 11.50
CA TRP A 173 0.56 4.11 10.87
C TRP A 173 2.00 3.74 10.53
N GLY A 174 2.59 2.79 11.28
CA GLY A 174 3.91 2.27 10.92
C GLY A 174 3.88 1.35 9.71
N GLY A 175 2.84 0.54 9.55
CA GLY A 175 2.64 -0.20 8.31
C GLY A 175 2.39 0.74 7.13
N VAL A 176 1.60 1.82 7.32
CA VAL A 176 1.39 2.86 6.31
C VAL A 176 2.73 3.48 5.89
N LEU A 177 3.56 3.89 6.85
CA LEU A 177 4.86 4.49 6.57
C LEU A 177 5.77 3.55 5.77
N ILE A 178 5.85 2.27 6.15
CA ILE A 178 6.63 1.28 5.41
C ILE A 178 6.10 1.12 3.99
N HIS A 179 4.79 0.93 3.84
CA HIS A 179 4.18 0.71 2.54
C HIS A 179 4.37 1.88 1.59
N VAL A 180 4.10 3.10 2.06
CA VAL A 180 4.30 4.33 1.29
C VAL A 180 5.78 4.51 0.97
N GLY A 181 6.67 4.38 1.97
CA GLY A 181 8.11 4.56 1.78
C GLY A 181 8.70 3.59 0.76
N VAL A 182 8.36 2.30 0.86
CA VAL A 182 8.81 1.27 -0.09
C VAL A 182 8.25 1.54 -1.48
N ALA A 183 6.95 1.85 -1.61
CA ALA A 183 6.32 2.13 -2.89
C ALA A 183 6.91 3.36 -3.60
N THR A 184 7.04 4.48 -2.89
CA THR A 184 7.67 5.69 -3.44
C THR A 184 9.11 5.43 -3.83
N THR A 185 9.85 4.65 -3.04
CA THR A 185 11.23 4.27 -3.38
C THR A 185 11.27 3.42 -4.65
N MET A 186 10.34 2.48 -4.81
CA MET A 186 10.23 1.64 -6.00
C MET A 186 9.95 2.47 -7.25
N ASP A 187 8.98 3.39 -7.18
CA ASP A 187 8.59 4.24 -8.31
C ASP A 187 9.73 5.22 -8.67
N VAL A 188 10.38 5.84 -7.69
CA VAL A 188 11.55 6.70 -7.92
C VAL A 188 12.71 5.93 -8.56
N LEU A 189 13.00 4.71 -8.09
CA LEU A 189 14.07 3.88 -8.67
C LEU A 189 13.75 3.46 -10.10
N ALA A 190 12.50 3.09 -10.39
CA ALA A 190 12.06 2.77 -11.74
C ALA A 190 12.23 3.96 -12.69
N LEU A 191 11.90 5.17 -12.23
CA LEU A 191 11.98 6.40 -13.03
C LEU A 191 13.42 6.85 -13.33
N ARG A 192 14.45 6.37 -12.61
CA ARG A 192 15.86 6.70 -12.91
C ARG A 192 16.30 6.26 -14.31
N GLY A 193 15.66 5.23 -14.86
CA GLY A 193 15.90 4.77 -16.22
C GLY A 193 15.19 5.60 -17.30
N CYS A 194 14.39 6.60 -16.91
CA CYS A 194 13.48 7.29 -17.80
C CYS A 194 13.93 8.72 -18.13
N PRO A 195 13.47 9.27 -19.28
CA PRO A 195 13.73 10.65 -19.65
C PRO A 195 13.24 11.63 -18.58
N SER A 196 13.95 12.76 -18.43
CA SER A 196 13.63 13.79 -17.44
C SER A 196 12.20 14.35 -17.62
N PHE A 197 11.63 14.86 -16.52
CA PHE A 197 10.34 15.53 -16.54
C PHE A 197 10.33 16.68 -17.55
N GLY A 198 9.30 16.74 -18.38
CA GLY A 198 9.18 17.77 -19.41
C GLY A 198 9.98 17.50 -20.70
N SER A 199 10.73 16.40 -20.79
CA SER A 199 11.44 16.02 -22.02
C SER A 199 10.53 15.62 -23.20
N GLY A 200 9.22 15.46 -22.95
CA GLY A 200 8.25 15.00 -23.94
C GLY A 200 8.36 13.52 -24.32
N LYS A 201 9.31 12.78 -23.73
CA LYS A 201 9.54 11.35 -23.99
C LYS A 201 8.93 10.49 -22.89
N PHE A 202 8.28 9.39 -23.28
CA PHE A 202 7.67 8.45 -22.34
C PHE A 202 8.72 7.55 -21.69
N CYS A 203 8.43 7.13 -20.46
CA CYS A 203 9.15 6.08 -19.75
C CYS A 203 8.77 4.72 -20.38
N HIS A 204 9.75 3.95 -20.85
CA HIS A 204 9.55 2.64 -21.49
C HIS A 204 9.89 1.50 -20.54
#